data_AF-A0A2C9KI90-F1
#
_entry.id   AF-A0A2C9KI90-F1
#
_cell.length_a   1.000
_cell.length_b   1.000
_cell.length_c   1.000
_cell.angle_alpha   90.00
_cell.angle_beta   90.00
_cell.angle_gamma   90.00
#
_symmetry.space_group_name_H-M   'P 1'
#
loop_
_entity.id
_entity.type
_entity.pdbx_description
1 polymer ?
#
loop_
_entity_poly.entity_id
_entity_poly.type
_entity_poly.pdbx_seq_one_letter_code
_entity_poly.pdbx_strand_id
1 'polypeptide(L)'
;MASARKPVSGQYTMITPVTRSAREEEVDQNLALMGDGMSRLKSLALGLGDEIEKQNEQLDRINTKVDSTDILLGHQNTQMKRILKN
;
A
#
# COMPACT_ATOMS: atom_id res chain seq x y z
N MET A 1 -28.90 -36.78 -24.66
CA MET A 1 -28.52 -35.48 -25.25
C MET A 1 -28.01 -34.58 -24.12
N ALA A 2 -26.69 -34.56 -23.89
CA ALA A 2 -26.08 -33.64 -22.91
C ALA A 2 -25.59 -32.41 -23.66
N SER A 3 -26.31 -31.29 -23.51
CA SER A 3 -25.93 -30.01 -24.09
C SER A 3 -24.72 -29.48 -23.33
N ALA A 4 -23.52 -29.77 -23.82
CA ALA A 4 -22.30 -29.13 -23.35
C ALA A 4 -22.32 -27.67 -23.83
N ARG A 5 -22.77 -26.76 -22.95
CA ARG A 5 -22.66 -25.31 -23.15
C ARG A 5 -21.19 -25.02 -23.47
N LYS A 6 -20.93 -24.51 -24.69
CA LYS A 6 -19.59 -24.10 -25.11
C LYS A 6 -19.10 -22.97 -24.19
N PRO A 7 -17.80 -22.93 -23.83
CA PRO A 7 -17.24 -21.79 -23.11
C PRO A 7 -17.45 -20.53 -23.94
N VAL A 8 -17.94 -19.47 -23.29
CA VAL A 8 -18.06 -18.14 -23.90
C VAL A 8 -16.63 -17.66 -24.18
N SER A 9 -16.32 -17.44 -25.46
CA SER A 9 -15.01 -17.00 -25.91
C SER A 9 -14.60 -15.72 -25.19
N GLY A 10 -13.49 -15.78 -24.44
CA GLY A 10 -12.90 -14.64 -23.72
C GLY A 10 -12.95 -14.73 -22.20
N GLN A 11 -13.67 -15.69 -21.62
CA GLN A 11 -13.71 -15.88 -20.17
C GLN A 11 -12.59 -16.84 -19.74
N TYR A 12 -11.55 -16.29 -19.11
CA TYR A 12 -10.52 -17.11 -18.45
C TYR A 12 -11.16 -17.81 -17.27
N THR A 13 -11.14 -19.14 -17.30
CA THR A 13 -11.47 -19.98 -16.13
C THR A 13 -10.17 -20.21 -15.37
N MET A 14 -10.21 -20.00 -14.06
CA MET A 14 -9.09 -20.19 -13.16
C MET A 14 -8.78 -21.68 -12.96
N ILE A 15 -9.78 -22.55 -13.13
CA ILE A 15 -9.61 -24.01 -13.08
C ILE A 15 -10.05 -24.67 -14.39
N THR A 16 -9.42 -25.79 -14.72
CA THR A 16 -9.91 -26.66 -15.80
C THR A 16 -10.97 -27.62 -15.24
N PRO A 17 -12.24 -27.52 -15.63
CA PRO A 17 -13.30 -28.35 -15.06
C PRO A 17 -13.21 -29.79 -15.56
N VAL A 18 -13.35 -30.76 -14.65
CA VAL A 18 -13.32 -32.20 -14.97
C VAL A 18 -14.74 -32.74 -15.13
N THR A 19 -15.66 -32.31 -14.26
CA THR A 19 -17.05 -32.79 -14.22
C THR A 19 -18.08 -31.74 -14.63
N ARG A 20 -17.67 -30.46 -14.71
CA ARG A 20 -18.53 -29.28 -14.91
C ARG A 20 -19.67 -29.23 -13.90
N SER A 21 -19.35 -29.61 -12.66
CA SER A 21 -20.31 -29.58 -11.57
C SER A 21 -20.49 -28.15 -11.06
N ALA A 22 -21.64 -27.87 -10.42
CA ALA A 22 -21.89 -26.58 -9.78
C ALA A 22 -20.79 -26.21 -8.75
N ARG A 23 -20.15 -27.22 -8.13
CA ARG A 23 -19.01 -27.01 -7.22
C ARG A 23 -17.77 -26.50 -7.96
N GLU A 24 -17.46 -27.04 -9.13
CA GLU A 24 -16.33 -26.56 -9.93
C GLU A 24 -16.58 -25.12 -10.41
N GLU A 25 -17.81 -24.78 -10.80
CA GLU A 25 -18.18 -23.39 -11.14
C GLU A 25 -18.06 -22.44 -9.94
N GLU A 26 -18.48 -22.86 -8.75
CA GLU A 26 -18.33 -22.08 -7.51
C GLU A 26 -16.86 -21.87 -7.14
N VAL A 27 -16.02 -22.91 -7.25
CA VAL A 27 -14.58 -22.80 -7.01
C VAL A 27 -13.93 -21.85 -8.01
N ASP A 28 -14.29 -21.93 -9.28
CA ASP A 28 -13.77 -21.02 -10.32
C ASP A 28 -14.11 -19.55 -10.00
N GLN A 29 -15.36 -19.28 -9.61
CA GLN A 29 -15.82 -17.95 -9.20
C GLN A 29 -15.09 -17.44 -7.95
N ASN A 30 -14.95 -18.28 -6.92
CA ASN A 30 -14.25 -17.91 -5.70
C ASN A 30 -12.77 -17.60 -5.97
N LEU A 31 -12.12 -18.39 -6.83
CA LEU A 31 -10.72 -18.14 -7.22
C LEU A 31 -10.58 -16.88 -8.07
N ALA A 32 -11.54 -16.56 -8.93
CA ALA A 32 -11.56 -15.29 -9.65
C ALA A 32 -11.67 -14.10 -8.68
N LEU A 33 -12.59 -14.17 -7.71
CA LEU A 33 -12.73 -13.16 -6.67
C LEU A 33 -11.47 -13.02 -5.80
N MET A 34 -10.82 -14.13 -5.47
CA MET A 34 -9.54 -14.12 -4.76
C MET A 34 -8.44 -13.47 -5.60
N GLY A 35 -8.41 -13.72 -6.92
CA GLY A 35 -7.49 -13.07 -7.86
C GLY A 35 -7.66 -11.55 -7.88
N ASP A 36 -8.91 -11.08 -7.92
CA ASP A 36 -9.20 -9.64 -7.82
C ASP A 36 -8.81 -9.06 -6.46
N GLY A 37 -9.07 -9.81 -5.38
CA GLY A 37 -8.65 -9.45 -4.02
C GLY A 37 -7.13 -9.32 -3.90
N MET A 38 -6.38 -10.27 -4.47
CA MET A 38 -4.92 -10.24 -4.50
C MET A 38 -4.39 -9.08 -5.34
N SER A 39 -5.03 -8.76 -6.46
CA SER A 39 -4.70 -7.59 -7.29
C SER A 39 -4.87 -6.29 -6.49
N ARG A 40 -5.98 -6.16 -5.76
CA ARG A 40 -6.22 -5.02 -4.85
C ARG A 40 -5.15 -4.93 -3.75
N LEU A 41 -4.84 -6.04 -3.09
CA LEU A 41 -3.80 -6.09 -2.05
C LEU A 41 -2.43 -5.69 -2.60
N LYS A 42 -2.08 -6.11 -3.82
CA LYS A 42 -0.85 -5.69 -4.50
C LYS A 42 -0.83 -4.18 -4.72
N SER A 43 -1.90 -3.61 -5.24
CA SER A 43 -1.99 -2.15 -5.44
C SER A 43 -1.87 -1.37 -4.14
N LEU A 44 -2.49 -1.85 -3.06
CA LEU A 44 -2.36 -1.24 -1.73
C LEU A 44 -0.93 -1.35 -1.19
N ALA A 45 -0.28 -2.50 -1.34
CA ALA A 45 1.10 -2.69 -0.89
C ALA A 45 2.08 -1.78 -1.64
N LEU A 46 1.90 -1.61 -2.96
CA LEU A 46 2.69 -0.66 -3.75
C LEU A 46 2.45 0.78 -3.30
N GLY A 47 1.19 1.20 -3.16
CA GLY A 47 0.87 2.55 -2.69
C GLY A 47 1.36 2.83 -1.28
N LEU A 48 1.34 1.83 -0.38
CA LEU A 48 1.90 1.95 0.96
C LEU A 48 3.43 2.08 0.92
N GLY A 49 4.11 1.35 0.03
CA GLY A 49 5.55 1.49 -0.19
C GLY A 49 5.93 2.91 -0.61
N ASP A 50 5.27 3.44 -1.64
CA ASP A 50 5.50 4.81 -2.12
C ASP A 50 5.23 5.86 -1.02
N GLU A 51 4.21 5.63 -0.20
CA GLU A 51 3.86 6.53 0.90
C GLU A 51 4.90 6.48 2.03
N ILE A 52 5.44 5.31 2.35
CA ILE A 52 6.54 5.17 3.33
C ILE A 52 7.78 5.91 2.84
N GLU A 53 8.14 5.79 1.56
CA GLU A 53 9.30 6.51 0.99
C GLU A 53 9.12 8.03 1.11
N LYS A 54 7.95 8.56 0.72
CA LYS A 54 7.64 9.99 0.85
C LYS A 54 7.68 10.47 2.30
N GLN A 55 7.18 9.66 3.22
CA GLN A 55 7.19 9.98 4.64
C GLN A 55 8.62 9.96 5.20
N ASN A 56 9.49 9.06 4.75
CA ASN A 56 10.91 9.07 5.15
C ASN A 56 11.60 10.38 4.72
N GLU A 57 11.39 10.82 3.47
CA GLU A 57 11.93 12.11 3.02
C GLU A 57 11.36 13.28 3.84
N GLN A 58 10.10 13.20 4.28
CA GLN A 58 9.50 14.20 5.14
C GLN A 58 10.12 14.21 6.53
N LEU A 59 10.43 13.05 7.10
CA LEU A 59 11.12 12.94 8.38
C LEU A 59 12.52 13.57 8.31
N ASP A 60 13.26 13.35 7.23
CA ASP A 60 14.58 13.97 7.03
C ASP A 60 14.50 15.51 6.99
N ARG A 61 13.49 16.05 6.29
CA ARG A 61 13.21 17.49 6.29
C ARG A 61 12.83 18.02 7.67
N ILE A 62 12.06 17.25 8.44
CA ILE A 62 11.69 17.63 9.82
C ILE A 62 12.92 17.63 10.72
N ASN A 63 13.75 16.58 10.67
CA ASN A 63 14.99 16.49 11.45
C ASN A 63 15.90 17.69 11.19
N THR A 64 16.11 18.04 9.91
CA THR A 64 16.93 19.22 9.54
C THR A 64 16.37 20.53 10.14
N LYS A 65 15.05 20.69 10.16
CA LYS A 65 14.39 21.86 10.76
C LYS A 65 14.52 21.86 12.28
N VAL A 66 14.37 20.71 12.93
CA VAL A 66 14.53 20.56 14.38
C VAL A 66 15.95 20.96 14.78
N ASP A 67 16.98 20.46 14.10
CA ASP A 67 18.38 20.81 14.37
C ASP A 67 18.62 22.33 14.23
N SER A 68 18.07 22.93 13.17
CA SER A 68 18.17 24.38 12.94
C SER A 68 17.49 25.18 14.06
N THR A 69 16.33 24.72 14.52
CA THR A 69 15.60 25.33 15.64
C THR A 69 16.36 25.18 16.95
N ASP A 70 16.96 24.03 17.22
CA ASP A 70 17.74 23.80 18.45
C ASP A 70 18.95 24.74 18.53
N ILE A 71 19.69 24.89 17.42
CA ILE A 71 20.79 25.85 17.31
C ILE A 71 20.30 27.27 17.60
N LEU A 72 19.19 27.68 17.00
CA LEU A 72 18.61 29.01 17.20
C LEU A 72 18.24 29.24 18.67
N LEU A 73 17.60 28.26 19.33
CA LEU A 73 17.25 28.33 20.74
C LEU A 73 18.50 28.43 21.63
N GLY A 74 19.55 27.69 21.31
CA GLY A 74 20.84 27.77 22.01
C GLY A 74 21.47 29.17 21.94
N HIS A 75 21.45 29.79 20.75
CA HIS A 75 21.90 31.17 20.56
C HIS A 75 21.05 32.17 21.35
N GLN A 76 19.72 32.06 21.25
CA GLN A 76 18.80 32.95 21.97
C GLN A 76 18.97 32.82 23.49
N ASN A 77 19.10 31.60 24.01
CA ASN A 77 19.36 31.35 25.44
C ASN A 77 20.67 32.01 25.90
N THR A 78 21.73 31.92 25.09
CA THR A 78 23.01 32.58 25.38
C THR A 78 22.88 34.10 25.40
N GLN A 79 22.13 34.67 24.45
CA GLN A 79 21.84 36.10 24.42
C GLN A 79 21.04 36.55 25.64
N MET A 80 19.97 35.84 26.00
CA MET A 80 19.18 36.13 27.21
C MET A 80 20.04 36.10 28.48
N LYS A 81 20.89 35.07 28.64
CA LYS A 81 21.81 34.99 29.79
C LYS A 81 22.78 36.16 29.87
N ARG A 82 23.19 36.74 28.74
CA ARG A 82 24.02 37.94 28.73
C ARG A 82 23.23 39.18 29.16
N ILE A 83 21.99 39.32 28.70
CA ILE A 83 21.11 40.43 29.07
C ILE A 83 20.79 40.38 30.57
N LEU A 84 20.50 39.20 31.12
CA LEU A 84 20.17 39.00 32.54
C LEU A 84 21.36 39.10 33.51
N LYS A 85 22.60 39.14 33.00
CA LYS A 85 23.82 39.27 33.81
C LYS A 85 24.28 40.72 33.99
N ASN A 86 23.58 41.68 33.39
CA ASN A 86 23.72 43.11 33.65
C ASN A 86 22.64 43.57 34.64
#